data_AF-A0A950ZPS1-F1
#
_entry.id   AF-A0A950ZPS1-F1
#
_cell.length_a   1.000
_cell.length_b   1.000
_cell.length_c   1.000
_cell.angle_alpha   90.00
_cell.angle_beta   90.00
_cell.angle_gamma   90.00
#
_symmetry.space_group_name_H-M   'P 1'
#
loop_
_entity.id
_entity.type
_entity.pdbx_description
1 polymer ?
#
loop_
_entity_poly.entity_id
_entity_poly.type
_entity_poly.pdbx_seq_one_letter_code
_entity_poly.pdbx_strand_id
1 'polypeptide(L)'
;ACDDIFSTISQLQERGVTFLSTPDNYYDDLAVRLELPDTMVDRLRTHGVLYDRSPTGEFFHIPTEAFGARFSFEIVQRSADYDGHGEANAPAYLAAQARTLQRGAA
;
A
#
# COMPACT_ATOMS: atom_id res chain seq x y z
N ALA A 1 12.71 -3.60 2.82
CA ALA A 1 11.94 -4.70 2.20
C ALA A 1 11.68 -5.77 3.26
N CYS A 2 10.65 -6.59 3.08
CA CYS A 2 10.27 -7.69 3.97
C CYS A 2 9.77 -8.90 3.14
N ASP A 3 9.71 -10.07 3.76
CA ASP A 3 9.28 -11.33 3.12
C ASP A 3 7.77 -11.60 3.25
N ASP A 4 7.13 -11.04 4.29
CA ASP A 4 5.69 -11.07 4.50
C ASP A 4 5.20 -9.70 4.96
N ILE A 5 4.66 -8.93 4.02
CA ILE A 5 4.17 -7.57 4.24
C ILE A 5 2.99 -7.55 5.19
N PHE A 6 2.10 -8.55 5.15
CA PHE A 6 0.90 -8.57 5.98
C PHE A 6 1.25 -8.80 7.45
N SER A 7 2.13 -9.77 7.72
CA SER A 7 2.67 -9.99 9.07
C SER A 7 3.47 -8.78 9.56
N THR A 8 4.27 -8.17 8.68
CA THR A 8 5.06 -6.98 9.01
C THR A 8 4.17 -5.80 9.37
N ILE A 9 3.11 -5.54 8.61
CA ILE A 9 2.12 -4.48 8.90
C ILE A 9 1.50 -4.70 10.28
N SER A 10 1.00 -5.90 10.58
CA SER A 10 0.39 -6.20 11.87
C SER A 10 1.35 -5.92 13.03
N GLN A 11 2.60 -6.38 12.93
CA GLN A 11 3.62 -6.14 13.96
C GLN A 11 3.99 -4.66 14.13
N LEU A 12 3.98 -3.89 13.04
CA LEU A 12 4.27 -2.45 13.08
C LEU A 12 3.10 -1.66 13.67
N GLN A 13 1.86 -2.03 13.34
CA GLN A 13 0.65 -1.45 13.93
C GLN A 13 0.60 -1.69 15.45
N GLU A 14 0.92 -2.92 15.91
CA GLU A 14 1.04 -3.25 17.35
C GLU A 14 2.08 -2.38 18.07
N ARG A 15 3.10 -1.90 17.35
CA ARG A 15 4.16 -1.01 17.87
C ARG A 15 3.84 0.48 17.69
N GLY A 16 2.63 0.82 17.23
CA GLY A 16 2.16 2.20 17.11
C GLY A 16 2.51 2.90 15.80
N VAL A 17 2.95 2.18 14.77
CA VAL A 17 3.15 2.76 13.43
C VAL A 17 1.79 2.96 12.76
N THR A 18 1.55 4.17 12.25
CA THR A 18 0.37 4.50 11.44
C THR A 18 0.71 4.49 9.95
N PHE A 19 -0.23 4.00 9.15
CA PHE A 19 -0.11 3.88 7.70
C PHE A 19 -1.10 4.79 6.99
N LEU A 20 -0.77 5.19 5.77
CA LEU A 20 -1.70 5.93 4.94
C LEU A 20 -2.94 5.08 4.64
N SER A 21 -4.11 5.71 4.73
CA SER A 21 -5.38 5.08 4.38
C SER A 21 -5.63 5.17 2.88
N THR A 22 -5.53 4.03 2.20
CA THR A 22 -5.85 3.88 0.78
C THR A 22 -7.37 3.92 0.56
N PRO A 23 -7.89 4.70 -0.42
CA PRO A 23 -9.32 4.76 -0.73
C PRO A 23 -9.90 3.41 -1.20
N ASP A 24 -11.12 3.06 -0.79
CA ASP A 24 -11.76 1.77 -1.15
C ASP A 24 -11.88 1.53 -2.67
N ASN A 25 -12.15 2.58 -3.44
CA ASN A 25 -12.30 2.50 -4.88
C ASN A 25 -11.02 2.07 -5.61
N TYR A 26 -9.85 2.20 -4.97
CA TYR A 26 -8.60 1.65 -5.49
C TYR A 26 -8.69 0.11 -5.60
N TYR A 27 -9.24 -0.56 -4.58
CA TYR A 27 -9.33 -2.01 -4.55
C TYR A 27 -10.39 -2.54 -5.54
N ASP A 28 -11.47 -1.78 -5.72
CA ASP A 28 -12.50 -2.10 -6.72
C ASP A 28 -11.92 -2.04 -8.15
N ASP A 29 -11.12 -1.01 -8.46
CA ASP A 29 -10.40 -0.91 -9.75
C ASP A 29 -9.35 -2.00 -9.91
N LEU A 30 -8.54 -2.23 -8.86
CA LEU A 30 -7.45 -3.20 -8.86
C LEU A 30 -7.95 -4.62 -9.15
N ALA A 31 -9.09 -5.00 -8.56
CA ALA A 31 -9.72 -6.30 -8.77
C ALA A 31 -10.01 -6.56 -10.25
N VAL A 32 -10.54 -5.56 -10.96
CA VAL A 32 -10.87 -5.66 -12.38
C VAL A 32 -9.62 -5.58 -13.25
N ARG A 33 -8.73 -4.62 -12.98
CA ARG A 33 -7.54 -4.35 -13.79
C ARG A 33 -6.55 -5.52 -13.82
N LEU A 34 -6.44 -6.25 -12.72
CA LEU A 34 -5.50 -7.37 -12.56
C LEU A 34 -6.21 -8.73 -12.41
N GLU A 35 -7.53 -8.78 -12.56
CA GLU A 35 -8.34 -10.00 -12.42
C GLU A 35 -7.97 -10.79 -11.15
N LEU A 36 -7.87 -10.08 -10.02
CA LEU A 36 -7.43 -10.67 -8.76
C LEU A 36 -8.56 -11.45 -8.09
N PRO A 37 -8.26 -12.57 -7.40
CA PRO A 37 -9.22 -13.25 -6.55
C PRO A 37 -9.72 -12.33 -5.43
N ASP A 38 -11.01 -12.40 -5.11
CA ASP A 38 -11.64 -11.63 -4.01
C ASP A 38 -10.86 -11.76 -2.69
N THR A 39 -10.36 -12.96 -2.38
CA THR A 39 -9.57 -13.22 -1.17
C THR A 39 -8.27 -12.41 -1.11
N MET A 40 -7.64 -12.14 -2.25
CA MET A 40 -6.46 -11.27 -2.31
C MET A 40 -6.87 -9.80 -2.18
N VAL A 41 -7.92 -9.38 -2.88
CA VAL A 41 -8.43 -8.01 -2.84
C VAL A 41 -8.85 -7.63 -1.41
N ASP A 42 -9.56 -8.50 -0.72
CA ASP A 42 -9.98 -8.32 0.67
C ASP A 42 -8.79 -8.21 1.61
N ARG A 43 -7.75 -9.02 1.39
CA ARG A 43 -6.53 -8.96 2.19
C ARG A 43 -5.77 -7.65 1.97
N LEU A 44 -5.64 -7.21 0.72
CA LEU A 44 -5.03 -5.93 0.38
C LEU A 44 -5.80 -4.75 0.99
N ARG A 45 -7.14 -4.78 0.87
CA ARG A 45 -8.06 -3.77 1.44
C ARG A 45 -7.97 -3.70 2.95
N THR A 46 -8.02 -4.84 3.63
CA THR A 46 -7.95 -4.93 5.09
C THR A 46 -6.68 -4.31 5.64
N HIS A 47 -5.55 -4.51 4.95
CA HIS A 47 -4.25 -4.02 5.40
C HIS A 47 -3.84 -2.68 4.79
N GLY A 48 -4.62 -2.08 3.89
CA GLY A 48 -4.27 -0.82 3.24
C GLY A 48 -3.14 -0.93 2.21
N VAL A 49 -2.83 -2.14 1.74
CA VAL A 49 -1.66 -2.42 0.88
C VAL A 49 -1.95 -2.03 -0.57
N LEU A 50 -1.01 -1.29 -1.17
CA LEU A 50 -0.95 -1.05 -2.60
C LEU A 50 -0.24 -2.22 -3.27
N TYR A 51 -0.69 -2.59 -4.48
CA TYR A 51 -0.22 -3.76 -5.19
C TYR A 51 0.00 -3.47 -6.67
N ASP A 52 1.06 -4.05 -7.21
CA ASP A 52 1.34 -4.07 -8.64
C ASP A 52 1.86 -5.45 -9.07
N ARG A 53 1.66 -5.78 -10.35
CA ARG A 53 2.05 -7.07 -10.92
C ARG A 53 2.62 -6.88 -12.31
N SER A 54 3.81 -7.43 -12.53
CA SER A 54 4.43 -7.57 -13.84
C SER A 54 4.38 -9.05 -14.28
N PRO A 55 4.77 -9.36 -15.53
CA PRO A 55 4.96 -10.76 -15.94
C PRO A 55 6.03 -11.51 -15.15
N THR A 56 6.96 -10.80 -14.51
CA THR A 56 8.13 -11.36 -13.82
C THR A 56 8.00 -11.39 -12.31
N GLY A 57 6.99 -10.75 -11.74
CA GLY A 57 6.78 -10.77 -10.29
C GLY A 57 5.69 -9.83 -9.81
N GLU A 58 5.67 -9.68 -8.49
CA GLU A 58 4.65 -8.90 -7.78
C GLU A 58 5.31 -7.92 -6.83
N PHE A 59 4.60 -6.83 -6.58
CA PHE A 59 5.03 -5.78 -5.69
C PHE A 59 3.92 -5.39 -4.74
N PHE A 60 4.20 -5.51 -3.46
CA PHE A 60 3.34 -5.05 -2.39
C PHE A 60 4.04 -3.91 -1.68
N HIS A 61 3.31 -2.83 -1.43
CA HIS A 61 3.88 -1.71 -0.70
C HIS A 61 2.83 -0.96 0.09
N ILE A 62 3.27 -0.38 1.21
CA ILE A 62 2.43 0.47 2.03
C ILE A 62 3.27 1.61 2.62
N PRO A 63 2.88 2.87 2.39
CA PRO A 63 3.52 4.02 3.01
C PRO A 63 3.01 4.24 4.44
N THR A 64 3.90 4.60 5.35
CA THR A 64 3.55 5.14 6.66
C THR A 64 2.95 6.54 6.51
N GLU A 65 2.26 7.02 7.54
CA GLU A 65 2.06 8.47 7.69
C GLU A 65 3.41 9.20 7.83
N ALA A 66 3.42 10.51 7.55
CA ALA A 66 4.65 11.30 7.59
C ALA A 66 5.10 11.57 9.03
N PHE A 67 6.35 11.23 9.34
CA PHE A 67 7.00 11.56 10.60
C PHE A 67 7.31 13.05 10.65
N GLY A 68 6.69 13.75 11.60
CA GLY A 68 6.88 15.19 11.81
C GLY A 68 6.59 16.04 10.57
N ALA A 69 5.68 15.58 9.69
CA ALA A 69 5.36 16.20 8.41
C ALA A 69 6.56 16.39 7.45
N ARG A 70 7.61 15.55 7.57
CA ARG A 70 8.84 15.67 6.75
C ARG A 70 9.06 14.50 5.81
N PHE A 71 9.07 13.28 6.35
CA PHE A 71 9.34 12.07 5.57
C PHE A 71 8.43 10.93 6.03
N SER A 72 8.04 10.07 5.11
CA SER A 72 7.40 8.79 5.39
C SER A 72 8.40 7.67 5.14
N PHE A 73 8.11 6.49 5.69
CA PHE A 73 8.74 5.25 5.27
C PHE A 73 7.78 4.47 4.41
N GLU A 74 8.32 3.60 3.56
CA GLU A 74 7.55 2.66 2.80
C GLU A 74 8.02 1.25 3.09
N ILE A 75 7.08 0.39 3.45
CA ILE A 75 7.33 -1.03 3.66
C ILE A 75 7.02 -1.69 2.33
N VAL A 76 7.96 -2.48 1.83
CA VAL A 76 7.86 -3.12 0.52
C VAL A 76 8.14 -4.62 0.61
N GLN A 77 7.44 -5.39 -0.21
CA GLN A 77 7.74 -6.79 -0.51
C GLN A 77 7.75 -6.95 -2.03
N ARG A 78 8.77 -7.62 -2.54
CA ARG A 78 8.92 -7.96 -3.96
C ARG A 78 8.96 -9.47 -4.09
N SER A 79 8.16 -10.01 -4.99
CA SER A 79 8.19 -11.42 -5.35
C SER A 79 8.93 -11.60 -6.68
N ALA A 80 9.70 -12.68 -6.80
CA ALA A 80 10.43 -13.05 -8.00
C ALA A 80 11.29 -11.89 -8.55
N ASP A 81 11.15 -11.55 -9.83
CA ASP A 81 12.02 -10.60 -10.54
C ASP A 81 11.28 -9.29 -10.85
N TYR A 82 10.40 -8.83 -9.95
CA TYR A 82 9.74 -7.52 -10.11
C TYR A 82 10.73 -6.36 -9.89
N ASP A 83 10.98 -5.60 -10.97
CA ASP A 83 11.96 -4.52 -11.05
C ASP A 83 11.36 -3.11 -11.13
N GLY A 84 10.03 -2.98 -11.18
CA GLY A 84 9.31 -1.70 -11.22
C GLY A 84 9.19 -0.98 -9.88
N HIS A 85 8.45 0.13 -9.85
CA HIS A 85 8.23 0.94 -8.64
C HIS A 85 6.76 1.10 -8.25
N GLY A 86 5.85 0.32 -8.86
CA GLY A 86 4.42 0.43 -8.60
C GLY A 86 3.84 1.73 -9.17
N GLU A 87 4.29 2.16 -10.36
CA GLU A 87 3.89 3.43 -10.99
C GLU A 87 2.36 3.54 -11.12
N ALA A 88 1.67 2.43 -11.36
CA ALA A 88 0.21 2.35 -11.44
C ALA A 88 -0.49 2.77 -10.13
N ASN A 89 0.19 2.70 -8.99
CA ASN A 89 -0.36 3.03 -7.67
C ASN A 89 -0.17 4.51 -7.31
N ALA A 90 0.60 5.29 -8.09
CA ALA A 90 0.90 6.69 -7.79
C ALA A 90 -0.36 7.56 -7.58
N PRO A 91 -1.44 7.45 -8.39
CA PRO A 91 -2.66 8.22 -8.15
C PRO A 91 -3.33 7.92 -6.81
N ALA A 92 -3.41 6.64 -6.43
CA ALA A 92 -4.00 6.22 -5.15
C ALA A 92 -3.15 6.71 -3.97
N TYR A 93 -1.83 6.60 -4.08
CA TYR A 93 -0.88 7.10 -3.09
C TYR A 93 -1.00 8.62 -2.87
N LEU A 94 -1.02 9.41 -3.95
CA LEU A 94 -1.15 10.87 -3.86
C LEU A 94 -2.51 11.28 -3.26
N ALA A 95 -3.59 10.57 -3.60
CA ALA A 95 -4.91 10.81 -3.00
C ALA A 95 -4.92 10.51 -1.49
N ALA A 96 -4.28 9.43 -1.06
CA ALA A 96 -4.16 9.07 0.36
C ALA A 96 -3.36 10.11 1.17
N GLN A 97 -2.26 10.62 0.59
CA GLN A 97 -1.49 11.71 1.19
C GLN A 97 -2.30 13.01 1.31
N ALA A 98 -2.99 13.42 0.24
CA ALA A 98 -3.78 14.64 0.23
C ALA A 98 -4.86 14.65 1.31
N ARG A 99 -5.57 13.52 1.51
CA ARG A 99 -6.57 13.36 2.58
C ARG A 99 -5.97 13.48 3.97
N THR A 100 -4.75 12.99 4.16
CA THR A 100 -4.08 13.02 5.47
C THR A 100 -3.59 14.42 5.82
N LEU A 101 -3.08 15.18 4.84
CA LEU A 101 -2.72 16.60 5.01
C LEU A 101 -3.94 17.46 5.37
N GLN A 102 -5.10 17.20 4.75
CA GLN A 102 -6.34 17.90 5.10
C GLN A 102 -6.79 17.62 6.54
N ARG A 103 -6.55 16.41 7.07
CA ARG A 103 -6.88 16.04 8.45
C ARG A 103 -5.96 16.67 9.49
N GLY A 104 -4.68 16.87 9.17
CA GLY A 104 -3.71 17.52 10.08
C GLY A 104 -3.81 19.05 10.13
N ALA A 105 -4.57 19.66 9.21
CA ALA A 105 -4.80 21.11 9.15
C ALA A 105 -6.09 21.55 9.85
N ALA A 106 -6.88 20.62 10.38
CA ALA A 106 -8.11 20.84 11.14
C ALA A 106 -7.86 20.62 12.64
#